data_AF-A0A5C3NPP2-F1
#
_entry.id   AF-A0A5C3NPP2-F1
#
_cell.length_a   1.000
_cell.length_b   1.000
_cell.length_c   1.000
_cell.angle_alpha   90.00
_cell.angle_beta   90.00
_cell.angle_gamma   90.00
#
_symmetry.space_group_name_H-M   'P 1'
#
loop_
_entity.id
_entity.type
_entity.pdbx_description
1 polymer ?
#
loop_
_entity_poly.entity_id
_entity_poly.type
_entity_poly.pdbx_seq_one_letter_code
_entity_poly.pdbx_strand_id
1 'polypeptide(L)'
;DWVEAFDDVARNQSISPKGKQYIKLSYSCEDPYTPDDLLAFVEANYDSDGEMKHEASHIVDEEGLGEFLHALQVRILELETVNASQDIEISQLRDALQKTRTEYGHRVPNVASPGSSRTASADTFGVTSPRNTQPRDVRPVSRADSVMSSTWSSVSSVTSSSAGPSTPRRGARPLTVSPSLTSQHAVRPPWFIFGPSSDRALKRHDLGSMTHNVLQDIADQFPQEEWPRRLSQQIPACSADVVRSLVKAMTKDTNAAIAAANATV
;
A
#
# COMPACT_ATOMS: atom_id res chain seq x y z
N ASP A 1 -35.58 36.41 5.40
CA ASP A 1 -36.45 35.66 6.34
C ASP A 1 -36.03 34.22 6.40
N TRP A 2 -35.21 33.89 7.40
CA TRP A 2 -34.59 32.58 7.58
C TRP A 2 -34.87 32.10 9.00
N VAL A 3 -35.15 30.81 9.16
CA VAL A 3 -35.47 30.20 10.45
C VAL A 3 -34.18 29.61 11.01
N GLU A 4 -33.50 30.39 11.86
CA GLU A 4 -32.40 29.87 12.67
C GLU A 4 -32.97 28.94 13.74
N ALA A 5 -32.52 27.69 13.74
CA ALA A 5 -32.78 26.76 14.82
C ALA A 5 -31.48 26.61 15.63
N PHE A 6 -31.50 27.15 16.84
CA PHE A 6 -30.45 26.94 17.83
C PHE A 6 -30.73 25.64 18.59
N ASP A 7 -29.77 24.73 18.58
CA ASP A 7 -29.80 23.52 19.38
C ASP A 7 -28.80 23.70 20.54
N ASP A 8 -29.28 23.91 21.77
CA ASP A 8 -28.43 24.33 22.90
C ASP A 8 -27.39 23.26 23.34
N VAL A 9 -27.52 22.03 22.84
CA VAL A 9 -26.72 20.87 23.29
C VAL A 9 -25.42 20.69 22.49
N ALA A 10 -25.36 21.18 21.27
CA ALA A 10 -24.16 21.22 20.45
C ALA A 10 -24.09 22.63 19.86
N ARG A 11 -22.97 23.34 19.93
CA ARG A 11 -22.81 24.71 19.38
C ARG A 11 -22.89 24.78 17.84
N ASN A 12 -23.69 23.90 17.24
CA ASN A 12 -23.94 23.76 15.85
C ASN A 12 -25.20 24.57 15.56
N GLN A 13 -25.03 25.64 14.80
CA GLN A 13 -26.16 26.38 14.25
C GLN A 13 -26.58 25.65 12.97
N SER A 14 -27.89 25.58 12.74
CA SER A 14 -28.42 25.00 11.50
C SER A 14 -29.13 26.07 10.68
N ILE A 15 -28.80 26.11 9.39
CA ILE A 15 -29.45 26.97 8.40
C ILE A 15 -30.11 26.11 7.34
N SER A 16 -31.31 26.52 6.92
CA SER A 16 -32.09 25.87 5.87
C SER A 16 -32.62 26.89 4.86
N PRO A 17 -32.42 26.67 3.53
CA PRO A 17 -33.07 27.41 2.43
C PRO A 17 -34.55 27.74 2.69
N LYS A 18 -34.99 28.99 2.44
CA LYS A 18 -36.41 29.37 2.58
C LYS A 18 -37.24 28.50 1.63
N GLY A 19 -38.20 27.77 2.20
CA GLY A 19 -39.01 26.80 1.45
C GLY A 19 -38.42 25.39 1.34
N LYS A 20 -37.18 25.14 1.77
CA LYS A 20 -36.53 23.81 1.75
C LYS A 20 -36.05 23.38 3.13
N GLN A 21 -37.00 23.16 4.03
CA GLN A 21 -36.71 22.73 5.42
C GLN A 21 -36.04 21.34 5.52
N TYR A 22 -36.06 20.57 4.43
CA TYR A 22 -35.42 19.24 4.34
C TYR A 22 -33.91 19.33 4.08
N ILE A 23 -33.40 20.46 3.60
CA ILE A 23 -31.96 20.72 3.49
C ILE A 23 -31.52 21.40 4.77
N LYS A 24 -30.83 20.67 5.64
CA LYS A 24 -30.26 21.20 6.89
C LYS A 24 -28.75 21.23 6.78
N LEU A 25 -28.18 22.43 6.75
CA LEU A 25 -26.75 22.63 6.85
C LEU A 25 -26.43 22.96 8.30
N SER A 26 -25.74 22.05 8.98
CA SER A 26 -25.15 22.35 10.28
C SER A 26 -23.78 22.98 10.07
N TYR A 27 -23.54 24.15 10.65
CA TYR A 27 -22.21 24.74 10.70
C TYR A 27 -21.79 24.96 12.16
N SER A 28 -20.50 24.76 12.39
CA SER A 28 -19.85 25.06 13.68
C SER A 28 -19.13 26.39 13.55
N CYS A 29 -18.99 27.11 14.67
CA CYS A 29 -18.14 28.31 14.72
C CYS A 29 -16.65 28.03 14.48
N GLU A 30 -16.26 26.75 14.46
CA GLU A 30 -14.90 26.28 14.17
C GLU A 30 -14.70 25.95 12.68
N ASP A 31 -15.78 26.00 11.88
CA ASP A 31 -15.72 25.71 10.46
C ASP A 31 -15.09 26.92 9.70
N PRO A 32 -14.11 26.71 8.81
CA PRO A 32 -13.56 27.79 7.98
C PRO A 32 -14.57 28.46 7.04
N TYR A 33 -15.75 27.86 6.81
CA TYR A 33 -16.75 28.39 5.89
C TYR A 33 -17.73 29.33 6.60
N THR A 34 -18.00 30.48 5.97
CA THR A 34 -19.03 31.39 6.46
C THR A 34 -20.43 30.88 6.07
N PRO A 35 -21.50 31.30 6.78
CA PRO A 35 -22.87 30.97 6.39
C PRO A 35 -23.20 31.36 4.95
N ASP A 36 -22.64 32.49 4.48
CA ASP A 36 -22.80 32.96 3.10
C ASP A 36 -22.10 32.05 2.09
N ASP A 37 -20.95 31.45 2.44
CA ASP A 37 -20.25 30.49 1.59
C ASP A 37 -21.06 29.19 1.43
N LEU A 38 -21.66 28.71 2.51
CA LEU A 38 -22.53 27.53 2.48
C LEU A 38 -23.81 27.79 1.67
N LEU A 39 -24.33 29.01 1.73
CA LEU A 39 -25.47 29.43 0.93
C LEU A 39 -25.11 29.49 -0.56
N ALA A 40 -23.99 30.13 -0.90
CA ALA A 40 -23.49 30.18 -2.28
C ALA A 40 -23.25 28.77 -2.82
N PHE A 41 -22.72 27.85 -2.00
CA PHE A 41 -22.54 26.46 -2.36
C PHE A 41 -23.87 25.75 -2.65
N VAL A 42 -24.88 25.89 -1.78
CA VAL A 42 -26.19 25.25 -2.01
C VAL A 42 -26.91 25.85 -3.20
N GLU A 43 -26.82 27.16 -3.41
CA GLU A 43 -27.42 27.81 -4.57
C GLU A 43 -26.75 27.40 -5.88
N ALA A 44 -25.43 27.19 -5.89
CA ALA A 44 -24.71 26.67 -7.06
C ALA A 44 -25.06 25.20 -7.34
N ASN A 45 -25.09 24.35 -6.31
CA ASN A 45 -25.11 22.90 -6.49
C ASN A 45 -26.49 22.25 -6.34
N TYR A 46 -27.55 22.97 -5.93
CA TYR A 46 -28.88 22.39 -5.72
C TYR A 46 -29.99 23.21 -6.37
N ASP A 47 -30.99 22.52 -6.93
CA ASP A 47 -32.12 23.15 -7.61
C ASP A 47 -33.23 23.52 -6.61
N SER A 48 -34.34 24.09 -7.09
CA SER A 48 -35.47 24.48 -6.24
C SER A 48 -36.09 23.31 -5.48
N ASP A 49 -36.00 22.10 -6.03
CA ASP A 49 -36.53 20.88 -5.44
C ASP A 49 -35.51 20.23 -4.50
N GLY A 50 -34.31 20.81 -4.39
CA GLY A 50 -33.24 20.37 -3.51
C GLY A 50 -32.58 19.08 -3.97
N GLU A 51 -32.81 18.72 -5.23
CA GLU A 51 -31.97 17.79 -5.95
C GLU A 51 -30.66 18.49 -6.31
N MET A 52 -29.58 17.72 -6.38
CA MET A 52 -28.30 18.28 -6.82
C MET A 52 -28.52 18.78 -8.25
N LYS A 53 -28.33 20.08 -8.49
CA LYS A 53 -28.21 20.62 -9.84
C LYS A 53 -27.17 19.73 -10.48
N HIS A 54 -27.58 18.99 -11.49
CA HIS A 54 -26.65 18.44 -12.45
C HIS A 54 -26.08 19.65 -13.21
N GLU A 55 -25.34 20.53 -12.52
CA GLU A 55 -24.31 21.33 -13.15
C GLU A 55 -23.55 20.32 -13.96
N ALA A 56 -23.67 20.50 -15.27
CA ALA A 56 -23.25 19.64 -16.32
C ALA A 56 -22.44 18.45 -15.78
N SER A 57 -22.90 17.24 -16.09
CA SER A 57 -21.98 16.35 -16.77
C SER A 57 -21.22 17.24 -17.75
N HIS A 58 -20.08 17.80 -17.33
CA HIS A 58 -18.99 18.14 -18.18
C HIS A 58 -18.93 16.87 -18.97
N ILE A 59 -19.48 16.94 -20.18
CA ILE A 59 -19.33 15.93 -21.18
C ILE A 59 -17.83 15.84 -21.18
N VAL A 60 -17.31 14.86 -20.45
CA VAL A 60 -15.92 14.49 -20.57
C VAL A 60 -15.98 14.03 -22.01
N ASP A 61 -15.59 14.94 -22.92
CA ASP A 61 -15.63 14.68 -24.35
C ASP A 61 -15.13 13.26 -24.49
N GLU A 62 -15.98 12.35 -24.99
CA GLU A 62 -15.66 10.91 -24.94
C GLU A 62 -14.30 10.64 -25.61
N GLU A 63 -13.90 11.52 -26.53
CA GLU A 63 -12.55 11.63 -27.09
C GLU A 63 -11.45 11.89 -26.05
N GLY A 64 -11.62 12.87 -25.16
CA GLY A 64 -10.65 13.16 -24.10
C GLY A 64 -10.55 12.06 -23.04
N LEU A 65 -11.66 11.36 -22.76
CA LEU A 65 -11.62 10.18 -21.88
C LEU A 65 -10.86 9.02 -22.54
N GLY A 66 -11.06 8.80 -23.85
CA GLY A 66 -10.35 7.79 -24.61
C GLY A 66 -8.84 8.03 -24.64
N GLU A 67 -8.41 9.27 -24.91
CA GLU A 67 -7.00 9.66 -24.89
C GLU A 67 -6.38 9.50 -23.49
N PHE A 68 -7.11 9.88 -22.44
CA PHE A 68 -6.66 9.72 -21.06
C PHE A 68 -6.51 8.25 -20.69
N LEU A 69 -7.49 7.40 -21.01
CA LEU A 69 -7.43 5.96 -20.76
C LEU A 69 -6.27 5.32 -21.53
N HIS A 70 -6.05 5.71 -22.79
CA HIS A 70 -4.92 5.23 -23.58
C HIS A 70 -3.58 5.66 -22.98
N ALA A 71 -3.42 6.92 -22.58
CA ALA A 71 -2.22 7.41 -21.92
C ALA A 71 -1.95 6.65 -20.61
N LEU A 72 -2.99 6.36 -19.84
CA LEU A 72 -2.90 5.61 -18.59
C LEU A 72 -2.49 4.15 -18.85
N GLN A 73 -3.02 3.53 -19.91
CA GLN A 73 -2.64 2.18 -20.33
C GLN A 73 -1.19 2.09 -20.79
N VAL A 74 -0.71 3.07 -21.58
CA VAL A 74 0.71 3.17 -21.98
C VAL A 74 1.58 3.30 -20.74
N ARG A 75 1.19 4.15 -19.78
CA ARG A 75 1.94 4.33 -18.55
C ARG A 75 2.01 3.06 -17.69
N ILE A 76 0.94 2.28 -17.64
CA ILE A 76 0.93 0.98 -16.96
C ILE A 76 1.95 0.03 -17.60
N LEU A 77 1.94 -0.09 -18.94
CA LEU A 77 2.87 -0.98 -19.66
C LEU A 77 4.34 -0.55 -19.48
N GLU A 78 4.63 0.75 -19.47
CA GLU A 78 5.96 1.27 -19.16
C GLU A 78 6.40 0.86 -17.74
N LEU A 79 5.52 1.03 -16.76
CA LEU A 79 5.82 0.69 -15.37
C LEU A 79 6.01 -0.81 -15.18
N GLU A 80 5.21 -1.64 -15.84
CA GLU A 80 5.38 -3.10 -15.84
C GLU A 80 6.72 -3.51 -16.46
N THR A 81 7.14 -2.85 -17.54
CA THR A 81 8.44 -3.10 -18.19
C THR A 81 9.59 -2.70 -17.27
N VAL A 82 9.50 -1.55 -16.60
CA VAL A 82 10.49 -1.12 -15.60
C VAL A 82 10.55 -2.12 -14.44
N ASN A 83 9.40 -2.54 -13.92
CA ASN A 83 9.34 -3.48 -12.80
C ASN A 83 9.97 -4.84 -13.17
N ALA A 84 9.65 -5.37 -14.34
CA ALA A 84 10.26 -6.61 -14.84
C ALA A 84 11.80 -6.49 -14.99
N SER A 85 12.29 -5.32 -15.44
CA SER A 85 13.73 -5.07 -15.56
C SER A 85 14.43 -5.04 -14.19
N GLN A 86 13.79 -4.43 -13.19
CA GLN A 86 14.29 -4.37 -11.82
C GLN A 86 14.30 -5.73 -11.14
N ASP A 87 13.28 -6.56 -11.37
CA ASP A 87 13.23 -7.93 -10.84
C ASP A 87 14.37 -8.80 -11.36
N ILE A 88 14.74 -8.64 -12.64
CA ILE A 88 15.90 -9.30 -13.24
C ILE A 88 17.20 -8.82 -12.58
N GLU A 89 17.37 -7.51 -12.40
CA GLU A 89 18.56 -6.93 -11.75
C GLU A 89 18.70 -7.41 -10.30
N ILE A 90 17.62 -7.37 -9.52
CA ILE A 90 17.60 -7.87 -8.13
C ILE A 90 17.97 -9.35 -8.09
N SER A 91 17.48 -10.15 -9.04
CA SER A 91 17.81 -11.58 -9.12
C SER A 91 19.30 -11.78 -9.41
N GLN A 92 19.87 -11.03 -10.36
CA GLN A 92 21.30 -11.09 -10.68
C GLN A 92 22.18 -10.65 -9.50
N LEU A 93 21.79 -9.60 -8.77
CA LEU A 93 22.49 -9.15 -7.57
C LEU A 93 22.45 -10.19 -6.44
N ARG A 94 21.31 -10.86 -6.25
CA ARG A 94 21.19 -11.97 -5.28
C ARG A 94 22.10 -13.13 -5.65
N ASP A 95 22.16 -13.51 -6.92
CA ASP A 95 23.06 -14.57 -7.39
C ASP A 95 24.53 -14.19 -7.20
N ALA A 96 24.90 -12.94 -7.48
CA ALA A 96 26.25 -12.43 -7.25
C ALA A 96 26.63 -12.42 -5.76
N LEU A 97 25.72 -12.02 -4.88
CA LEU A 97 25.91 -12.06 -3.43
C LEU A 97 26.01 -13.50 -2.90
N GLN A 98 25.22 -14.42 -3.43
CA GLN A 98 25.30 -15.83 -3.06
C GLN A 98 26.61 -16.45 -3.51
N LYS A 99 27.05 -16.14 -4.75
CA LYS A 99 28.34 -16.58 -5.29
C LYS A 99 29.51 -16.08 -4.43
N THR A 100 29.56 -14.79 -4.13
CA THR A 100 30.60 -14.23 -3.24
C THR A 100 30.55 -14.86 -1.84
N ARG A 101 29.36 -15.09 -1.26
CA ARG A 101 29.22 -15.80 0.01
C ARG A 101 29.83 -17.21 -0.03
N THR A 102 29.64 -17.95 -1.12
CA THR A 102 30.25 -19.29 -1.27
C THR A 102 31.76 -19.23 -1.48
N GLU A 103 32.27 -18.24 -2.21
CA GLU A 103 33.71 -18.06 -2.45
C GLU A 103 34.47 -17.66 -1.17
N TYR A 104 33.89 -16.78 -0.34
CA TYR A 104 34.50 -16.36 0.93
C TYR A 104 34.27 -17.35 2.08
N GLY A 105 33.14 -18.06 2.11
CA GLY A 105 32.86 -19.09 3.11
C GLY A 105 33.81 -20.30 3.05
N HIS A 106 34.51 -20.49 1.92
CA HIS A 106 35.50 -21.55 1.75
C HIS A 106 36.94 -21.12 2.09
N ARG A 107 37.16 -19.85 2.45
CA ARG A 107 38.49 -19.27 2.70
C ARG A 107 38.70 -18.78 4.13
N VAL A 108 37.91 -19.27 5.08
CA VAL A 108 38.34 -19.27 6.49
C VAL A 108 39.18 -20.55 6.67
N PRO A 109 40.53 -20.49 6.61
CA PRO A 109 41.32 -21.59 7.10
C PRO A 109 40.87 -21.83 8.54
N ASN A 110 40.59 -23.09 8.85
CA ASN A 110 40.33 -23.58 10.18
C ASN A 110 41.57 -23.26 11.03
N VAL A 111 41.67 -22.04 11.56
CA VAL A 111 42.68 -21.67 12.55
C VAL A 111 42.22 -22.37 13.81
N ALA A 112 42.73 -23.59 13.97
CA ALA A 112 42.62 -24.37 15.19
C ALA A 112 42.90 -23.43 16.37
N SER A 113 41.89 -23.23 17.21
CA SER A 113 42.07 -22.64 18.53
C SER A 113 43.04 -23.53 19.31
N PRO A 114 44.24 -23.05 19.70
CA PRO A 114 44.99 -23.73 20.73
C PRO A 114 44.29 -23.42 22.05
N GLY A 115 43.97 -24.47 22.81
CA GLY A 115 43.34 -24.33 24.11
C GLY A 115 44.12 -23.38 25.02
N SER A 116 43.41 -22.50 25.70
CA SER A 116 43.92 -21.81 26.88
C SER A 116 42.87 -21.85 27.97
N SER A 117 42.87 -22.99 28.68
CA SER A 117 42.44 -23.03 30.06
C SER A 117 43.54 -22.39 30.90
N ARG A 118 43.21 -21.32 31.64
CA ARG A 118 43.83 -21.01 32.94
C ARG A 118 42.99 -20.00 33.71
N THR A 119 42.35 -20.53 34.74
CA THR A 119 41.93 -19.88 35.99
C THR A 119 43.06 -19.04 36.61
N ALA A 120 42.76 -17.85 37.16
CA ALA A 120 43.24 -17.42 38.48
C ALA A 120 42.66 -16.07 38.92
N SER A 121 42.40 -16.02 40.23
CA SER A 121 41.80 -15.03 41.12
C SER A 121 42.54 -13.69 41.32
N ALA A 122 41.88 -12.84 42.14
CA ALA A 122 42.34 -11.65 42.89
C ALA A 122 42.24 -10.33 42.10
N ASP A 123 41.28 -9.43 42.37
CA ASP A 123 41.07 -8.62 43.59
C ASP A 123 42.36 -7.93 44.06
N THR A 124 42.42 -6.59 44.10
CA THR A 124 42.65 -5.74 45.29
C THR A 124 43.06 -4.30 44.91
N PHE A 125 42.48 -3.33 45.64
CA PHE A 125 42.84 -1.89 45.80
C PHE A 125 42.62 -0.96 44.59
N GLY A 126 41.78 0.07 44.62
CA GLY A 126 41.25 0.86 45.73
C GLY A 126 41.57 2.35 45.50
N VAL A 127 40.69 3.20 46.01
CA VAL A 127 40.96 4.59 46.45
C VAL A 127 40.69 5.73 45.44
N THR A 128 39.45 6.25 45.56
CA THR A 128 39.02 7.66 45.81
C THR A 128 39.81 8.81 45.12
N SER A 129 39.17 9.84 44.54
CA SER A 129 38.40 10.87 45.26
C SER A 129 37.88 11.98 44.29
N PRO A 130 37.08 12.96 44.76
CA PRO A 130 35.95 13.55 44.01
C PRO A 130 36.08 15.05 43.63
N ARG A 131 35.05 15.55 42.94
CA ARG A 131 34.42 16.89 43.08
C ARG A 131 35.23 18.12 42.68
N ASN A 132 34.85 18.82 41.59
CA ASN A 132 34.41 20.23 41.69
C ASN A 132 33.81 20.86 40.40
N THR A 133 32.64 21.48 40.60
CA THR A 133 32.16 22.80 40.08
C THR A 133 32.18 23.18 38.59
N GLN A 134 30.96 23.14 38.02
CA GLN A 134 30.19 24.27 37.44
C GLN A 134 30.66 24.96 36.11
N PRO A 135 29.77 25.76 35.46
CA PRO A 135 29.38 25.59 34.05
C PRO A 135 29.95 26.66 33.13
N ARG A 136 29.97 26.37 31.82
CA ARG A 136 30.11 27.42 30.79
C ARG A 136 29.14 27.18 29.64
N ASP A 137 28.27 28.16 29.47
CA ASP A 137 27.55 28.50 28.25
C ASP A 137 28.52 28.54 27.06
N VAL A 138 28.24 27.75 26.03
CA VAL A 138 28.68 28.03 24.66
C VAL A 138 27.58 27.58 23.70
N ARG A 139 26.82 28.55 23.20
CA ARG A 139 26.01 28.51 21.98
C ARG A 139 26.92 28.20 20.78
N PRO A 140 26.49 27.40 19.80
CA PRO A 140 26.38 27.95 18.44
C PRO A 140 25.22 27.33 17.62
N VAL A 141 24.41 28.17 16.95
CA VAL A 141 24.46 28.49 15.50
C VAL A 141 23.55 27.58 14.67
N SER A 142 22.47 28.21 14.20
CA SER A 142 21.66 27.80 13.07
C SER A 142 22.45 27.96 11.76
N ARG A 143 22.46 26.92 10.91
CA ARG A 143 22.40 26.95 9.43
C ARG A 143 23.02 25.67 8.86
N ALA A 144 22.22 24.91 8.11
CA ALA A 144 22.68 24.18 6.93
C ALA A 144 21.46 23.75 6.11
N ASP A 145 21.05 24.61 5.18
CA ASP A 145 20.57 24.14 3.88
C ASP A 145 21.80 23.64 3.12
N SER A 146 21.78 22.40 2.65
CA SER A 146 22.75 21.90 1.68
C SER A 146 22.11 20.82 0.83
N VAL A 147 21.54 21.30 -0.28
CA VAL A 147 21.48 20.67 -1.60
C VAL A 147 22.54 19.57 -1.81
N MET A 148 22.09 18.32 -1.85
CA MET A 148 22.87 17.24 -2.47
C MET A 148 22.60 17.24 -3.97
N SER A 149 23.54 17.82 -4.71
CA SER A 149 23.77 17.53 -6.11
C SER A 149 24.85 16.47 -6.17
N SER A 150 24.53 15.29 -6.71
CA SER A 150 25.51 14.25 -7.00
C SER A 150 25.48 13.91 -8.49
N THR A 151 26.45 14.51 -9.16
CA THR A 151 27.07 14.16 -10.43
C THR A 151 27.37 12.65 -10.49
N TRP A 152 26.84 11.96 -11.49
CA TRP A 152 27.25 10.60 -11.83
C TRP A 152 28.14 10.67 -13.07
N SER A 153 29.36 10.17 -12.92
CA SER A 153 30.41 10.21 -13.91
C SER A 153 30.25 9.10 -14.94
N SER A 154 30.28 9.49 -16.21
CA SER A 154 30.37 8.62 -17.38
C SER A 154 31.66 7.79 -17.38
N VAL A 155 31.55 6.50 -17.70
CA VAL A 155 32.66 5.67 -18.18
C VAL A 155 32.26 5.05 -19.51
N SER A 156 32.89 5.55 -20.57
CA SER A 156 32.85 4.98 -21.91
C SER A 156 33.99 3.99 -22.06
N SER A 157 33.70 2.79 -22.55
CA SER A 157 34.71 1.93 -23.19
C SER A 157 34.09 1.21 -24.39
N VAL A 158 34.55 1.64 -25.55
CA VAL A 158 34.35 1.05 -26.88
C VAL A 158 35.44 0.01 -27.11
N THR A 159 35.09 -1.18 -27.59
CA THR A 159 35.95 -1.95 -28.51
C THR A 159 35.09 -2.85 -29.40
N SER A 160 35.18 -2.59 -30.69
CA SER A 160 34.63 -3.35 -31.81
C SER A 160 35.59 -4.48 -32.21
N SER A 161 35.07 -5.65 -32.64
CA SER A 161 35.38 -6.29 -33.94
C SER A 161 35.19 -7.82 -33.98
N SER A 162 34.28 -8.21 -34.89
CA SER A 162 34.36 -9.23 -35.96
C SER A 162 34.72 -10.71 -35.72
N ALA A 163 33.98 -11.53 -36.49
CA ALA A 163 34.29 -12.84 -37.09
C ALA A 163 33.66 -14.07 -36.40
N GLY A 164 32.71 -14.71 -37.12
CA GLY A 164 32.09 -16.00 -36.77
C GLY A 164 32.95 -17.20 -37.21
N PRO A 165 32.36 -18.27 -37.76
CA PRO A 165 31.33 -19.15 -37.22
C PRO A 165 31.89 -20.59 -37.03
N SER A 166 31.37 -21.38 -36.08
CA SER A 166 31.53 -22.83 -36.14
C SER A 166 30.49 -23.58 -35.30
N THR A 167 29.66 -24.37 -35.97
CA THR A 167 29.08 -25.60 -35.42
C THR A 167 30.13 -26.72 -35.62
N PRO A 168 30.21 -27.76 -34.75
CA PRO A 168 29.30 -28.90 -34.91
C PRO A 168 28.99 -29.74 -33.64
N ARG A 169 27.95 -30.58 -33.78
CA ARG A 169 27.74 -31.92 -33.21
C ARG A 169 27.57 -32.11 -31.68
N ARG A 170 26.30 -32.35 -31.33
CA ARG A 170 25.75 -33.65 -30.85
C ARG A 170 26.46 -34.30 -29.65
N GLY A 171 25.85 -34.16 -28.48
CA GLY A 171 26.11 -35.05 -27.36
C GLY A 171 25.23 -34.74 -26.15
N ALA A 172 24.58 -35.79 -25.64
CA ALA A 172 23.98 -35.89 -24.31
C ALA A 172 22.61 -35.24 -24.06
N ARG A 173 21.65 -36.14 -23.83
CA ARG A 173 20.33 -35.95 -23.23
C ARG A 173 20.38 -35.09 -21.97
N PRO A 174 19.32 -34.32 -21.69
CA PRO A 174 18.83 -34.14 -20.33
C PRO A 174 17.55 -34.94 -20.12
N LEU A 175 17.44 -35.41 -18.90
CA LEU A 175 16.45 -36.32 -18.38
C LEU A 175 15.06 -35.67 -18.39
N THR A 176 14.05 -36.52 -18.57
CA THR A 176 12.66 -36.29 -18.21
C THR A 176 12.59 -35.68 -16.80
N VAL A 177 12.36 -34.37 -16.74
CA VAL A 177 11.97 -33.69 -15.51
C VAL A 177 10.48 -33.93 -15.35
N SER A 178 10.13 -34.72 -14.34
CA SER A 178 8.76 -34.85 -13.86
C SER A 178 8.15 -33.46 -13.67
N PRO A 179 6.88 -33.21 -14.04
CA PRO A 179 6.22 -31.97 -13.68
C PRO A 179 6.12 -31.95 -12.16
N SER A 180 6.95 -31.11 -11.52
CA SER A 180 6.64 -30.67 -10.17
C SER A 180 5.31 -29.95 -10.26
N LEU A 181 4.36 -30.38 -9.43
CA LEU A 181 3.10 -29.72 -9.14
C LEU A 181 3.40 -28.33 -8.54
N THR A 182 3.88 -27.42 -9.38
CA THR A 182 3.93 -26.02 -9.07
C THR A 182 2.49 -25.56 -9.27
N SER A 183 1.85 -25.24 -8.14
CA SER A 183 0.53 -24.64 -8.03
C SER A 183 0.19 -23.86 -9.30
N GLN A 184 -0.74 -24.41 -10.08
CA GLN A 184 -1.44 -23.65 -11.09
C GLN A 184 -2.25 -22.60 -10.33
N HIS A 185 -1.63 -21.48 -9.98
CA HIS A 185 -2.40 -20.25 -9.85
C HIS A 185 -2.87 -19.95 -11.27
N ALA A 186 -4.06 -20.46 -11.57
CA ALA A 186 -4.83 -20.07 -12.73
C ALA A 186 -4.69 -18.55 -12.89
N VAL A 187 -4.45 -18.11 -14.12
CA VAL A 187 -4.53 -16.70 -14.51
C VAL A 187 -5.91 -16.21 -14.06
N ARG A 188 -5.96 -15.62 -12.86
CA ARG A 188 -7.20 -15.23 -12.22
C ARG A 188 -7.72 -13.98 -12.93
N PRO A 189 -9.02 -13.90 -13.21
CA PRO A 189 -9.62 -12.63 -13.58
C PRO A 189 -9.29 -11.59 -12.49
N PRO A 190 -8.99 -10.33 -12.83
CA PRO A 190 -8.62 -9.28 -11.87
C PRO A 190 -9.83 -8.77 -11.06
N TRP A 191 -10.72 -9.68 -10.65
CA TRP A 191 -11.95 -9.33 -9.95
C TRP A 191 -11.59 -9.23 -8.48
N PHE A 192 -11.22 -8.03 -8.08
CA PHE A 192 -11.02 -7.69 -6.68
C PHE A 192 -12.39 -7.79 -6.00
N ILE A 193 -12.65 -8.92 -5.33
CA ILE A 193 -13.93 -9.19 -4.65
C ILE A 193 -14.12 -8.25 -3.44
N PHE A 194 -13.08 -7.49 -3.07
CA PHE A 194 -13.11 -6.48 -2.01
C PHE A 194 -13.58 -5.12 -2.50
N GLY A 195 -14.88 -4.89 -2.38
CA GLY A 195 -15.51 -3.62 -2.68
C GLY A 195 -15.60 -2.66 -1.49
N PRO A 196 -16.25 -1.50 -1.70
CA PRO A 196 -16.44 -0.49 -0.66
C PRO A 196 -17.21 -1.00 0.58
N SER A 197 -18.01 -2.06 0.46
CA SER A 197 -18.78 -2.58 1.61
C SER A 197 -17.87 -3.28 2.61
N SER A 198 -16.94 -4.10 2.12
CA SER A 198 -15.98 -4.85 2.93
C SER A 198 -14.98 -3.90 3.60
N ASP A 199 -14.49 -2.88 2.88
CA ASP A 199 -13.61 -1.85 3.47
C ASP A 199 -14.31 -1.08 4.60
N ARG A 200 -15.58 -0.67 4.40
CA ARG A 200 -16.37 -0.03 5.48
C ARG A 200 -16.58 -0.95 6.67
N ALA A 201 -16.79 -2.25 6.45
CA ALA A 201 -16.96 -3.21 7.53
C ALA A 201 -15.66 -3.41 8.33
N LEU A 202 -14.51 -3.47 7.67
CA LEU A 202 -13.19 -3.53 8.32
C LEU A 202 -12.93 -2.29 9.19
N LYS A 203 -13.14 -1.09 8.62
CA LYS A 203 -12.98 0.19 9.35
C LYS A 203 -13.92 0.31 10.54
N ARG A 204 -15.16 -0.17 10.42
CA ARG A 204 -16.15 -0.12 11.51
C ARG A 204 -15.75 -0.96 12.72
N HIS A 205 -15.00 -2.03 12.50
CA HIS A 205 -14.61 -2.98 13.54
C HIS A 205 -13.13 -2.84 13.92
N ASP A 206 -12.48 -1.74 13.51
CA ASP A 206 -11.05 -1.46 13.74
C ASP A 206 -10.11 -2.62 13.37
N LEU A 207 -10.48 -3.35 12.30
CA LEU A 207 -9.67 -4.45 11.79
C LEU A 207 -8.54 -3.90 10.91
N GLY A 208 -7.30 -4.28 11.22
CA GLY A 208 -6.12 -3.78 10.50
C GLY A 208 -6.11 -4.18 9.02
N SER A 209 -5.41 -3.42 8.18
CA SER A 209 -5.32 -3.64 6.72
C SER A 209 -4.85 -5.04 6.32
N MET A 210 -4.06 -5.72 7.15
CA MET A 210 -3.65 -7.11 6.96
C MET A 210 -4.83 -8.09 6.86
N THR A 211 -5.96 -7.80 7.53
CA THR A 211 -7.17 -8.63 7.42
C THR A 211 -7.73 -8.63 6.00
N HIS A 212 -7.49 -7.59 5.21
CA HIS A 212 -7.89 -7.54 3.81
C HIS A 212 -7.34 -8.73 3.00
N ASN A 213 -6.07 -9.08 3.19
CA ASN A 213 -5.44 -10.21 2.52
C ASN A 213 -6.08 -11.53 2.94
N VAL A 214 -6.39 -11.66 4.24
CA VAL A 214 -7.07 -12.84 4.81
C VAL A 214 -8.46 -13.00 4.21
N LEU A 215 -9.22 -11.91 4.10
CA LEU A 215 -10.55 -11.96 3.52
C LEU A 215 -10.52 -12.33 2.02
N GLN A 216 -9.53 -11.82 1.28
CA GLN A 216 -9.29 -12.18 -0.13
C GLN A 216 -8.93 -13.66 -0.26
N ASP A 217 -7.98 -14.16 0.53
CA ASP A 217 -7.59 -15.56 0.55
C ASP A 217 -8.77 -16.49 0.84
N ILE A 218 -9.66 -16.10 1.77
CA ILE A 218 -10.84 -16.88 2.12
C ILE A 218 -11.84 -16.92 0.96
N ALA A 219 -12.14 -15.77 0.35
CA ALA A 219 -13.05 -15.68 -0.80
C ALA A 219 -12.56 -16.51 -1.98
N ASP A 220 -11.25 -16.57 -2.14
CA ASP A 220 -10.56 -17.23 -3.24
C ASP A 220 -10.42 -18.75 -3.09
N GLN A 221 -10.36 -19.25 -1.86
CA GLN A 221 -10.08 -20.66 -1.56
C GLN A 221 -11.32 -21.45 -1.12
N PHE A 222 -12.36 -20.77 -0.63
CA PHE A 222 -13.51 -21.42 -0.01
C PHE A 222 -14.84 -20.91 -0.58
N PRO A 223 -15.85 -21.79 -0.68
CA PRO A 223 -17.18 -21.36 -1.08
C PRO A 223 -17.85 -20.54 0.03
N GLN A 224 -18.87 -19.77 -0.35
CA GLN A 224 -19.49 -18.74 0.50
C GLN A 224 -20.04 -19.28 1.82
N GLU A 225 -20.49 -20.53 1.84
CA GLU A 225 -21.02 -21.22 3.02
C GLU A 225 -19.95 -21.46 4.09
N GLU A 226 -18.68 -21.57 3.69
CA GLU A 226 -17.56 -21.79 4.62
C GLU A 226 -16.94 -20.49 5.16
N TRP A 227 -17.25 -19.33 4.57
CA TRP A 227 -16.64 -18.06 4.95
C TRP A 227 -16.79 -17.74 6.45
N PRO A 228 -17.97 -17.85 7.09
CA PRO A 228 -18.11 -17.54 8.51
C PRO A 228 -17.17 -18.37 9.38
N ARG A 229 -17.04 -19.66 9.06
CA ARG A 229 -16.19 -20.59 9.80
C ARG A 229 -14.71 -20.23 9.62
N ARG A 230 -14.26 -19.97 8.38
CA ARG A 230 -12.86 -19.62 8.08
C ARG A 230 -12.45 -18.30 8.72
N LEU A 231 -13.33 -17.29 8.67
CA LEU A 231 -13.09 -15.99 9.29
C LEU A 231 -12.91 -16.08 10.79
N SER A 232 -13.75 -16.86 11.47
CA SER A 232 -13.62 -17.08 12.91
C SER A 232 -12.32 -17.81 13.31
N GLN A 233 -11.74 -18.59 12.38
CA GLN A 233 -10.50 -19.34 12.63
C GLN A 233 -9.25 -18.51 12.32
N GLN A 234 -9.28 -17.69 11.27
CA GLN A 234 -8.09 -16.96 10.80
C GLN A 234 -7.94 -15.57 11.41
N ILE A 235 -9.04 -14.93 11.85
CA ILE A 235 -8.99 -13.62 12.49
C ILE A 235 -9.06 -13.81 14.01
N PRO A 236 -7.95 -13.62 14.75
CA PRO A 236 -7.95 -13.79 16.20
C PRO A 236 -8.90 -12.75 16.85
N ALA A 237 -9.63 -13.19 17.88
CA ALA A 237 -10.60 -12.37 18.61
C ALA A 237 -11.78 -11.82 17.78
N CYS A 238 -12.07 -12.39 16.61
CA CYS A 238 -13.22 -11.98 15.79
C CYS A 238 -14.53 -12.44 16.44
N SER A 239 -15.37 -11.50 16.89
CA SER A 239 -16.67 -11.83 17.46
C SER A 239 -17.63 -12.37 16.39
N ALA A 240 -18.63 -13.15 16.79
CA ALA A 240 -19.63 -13.69 15.85
C ALA A 240 -20.38 -12.58 15.09
N ASP A 241 -20.52 -11.41 15.70
CA ASP A 241 -21.17 -10.24 15.09
C ASP A 241 -20.30 -9.62 14.00
N VAL A 242 -18.99 -9.50 14.26
CA VAL A 242 -18.00 -9.03 13.28
C VAL A 242 -17.95 -9.99 12.09
N VAL A 243 -17.88 -11.30 12.34
CA VAL A 243 -17.90 -12.32 11.28
C VAL A 243 -19.16 -12.20 10.42
N ARG A 244 -20.36 -12.10 11.02
CA ARG A 244 -21.61 -11.93 10.27
C ARG A 244 -21.61 -10.65 9.45
N SER A 245 -21.10 -9.55 10.01
CA SER A 245 -20.97 -8.26 9.33
C SER A 245 -20.03 -8.36 8.12
N LEU A 246 -18.87 -9.01 8.28
CA LEU A 246 -17.89 -9.19 7.21
C LEU A 246 -18.43 -10.09 6.09
N VAL A 247 -19.04 -11.23 6.42
CA VAL A 247 -19.62 -12.14 5.42
C VAL A 247 -20.70 -11.43 4.61
N LYS A 248 -21.56 -10.64 5.25
CA LYS A 248 -22.59 -9.86 4.56
C LYS A 248 -21.98 -8.82 3.63
N ALA A 249 -20.90 -8.15 4.05
CA ALA A 249 -20.20 -7.16 3.25
C ALA A 249 -19.50 -7.79 2.04
N MET A 250 -18.76 -8.88 2.25
CA MET A 250 -18.09 -9.65 1.20
C MET A 250 -19.11 -10.14 0.17
N THR A 251 -20.22 -10.74 0.62
CA THR A 251 -21.30 -11.21 -0.26
C THR A 251 -21.84 -10.10 -1.15
N LYS A 252 -22.06 -8.90 -0.57
CA LYS A 252 -22.58 -7.76 -1.30
C LYS A 252 -21.60 -7.31 -2.38
N ASP A 253 -20.31 -7.27 -2.06
CA ASP A 253 -19.27 -6.88 -3.01
C ASP A 253 -19.07 -7.94 -4.11
N THR A 254 -19.13 -9.23 -3.78
CA THR A 254 -19.10 -10.32 -4.77
C THR A 254 -20.27 -10.22 -5.74
N ASN A 255 -21.48 -10.01 -5.22
CA ASN A 255 -22.67 -9.87 -6.06
C ASN A 255 -22.60 -8.62 -6.95
N ALA A 256 -22.04 -7.51 -6.42
CA ALA A 256 -21.82 -6.30 -7.20
C ALA A 256 -20.78 -6.52 -8.31
N ALA A 257 -19.69 -7.24 -8.02
CA ALA A 257 -18.66 -7.60 -9.01
C ALA A 257 -19.23 -8.50 -10.10
N ILE A 258 -20.03 -9.52 -9.75
CA ILE A 258 -20.72 -10.39 -10.71
C ILE A 258 -21.69 -9.57 -11.57
N ALA A 259 -22.47 -8.67 -10.95
CA ALA A 259 -23.39 -7.81 -11.69
C ALA A 259 -22.66 -6.89 -12.68
N ALA A 260 -21.53 -6.31 -12.27
CA ALA A 260 -20.69 -5.48 -13.12
C ALA A 260 -20.09 -6.28 -14.29
N ALA A 261 -19.58 -7.49 -14.03
CA ALA A 261 -19.04 -8.37 -15.07
C ALA A 261 -20.11 -8.78 -16.10
N ASN A 262 -21.35 -9.02 -15.65
CA ASN A 262 -22.47 -9.33 -16.54
C ASN A 262 -22.95 -8.13 -17.34
N ALA A 263 -22.77 -6.90 -16.84
CA ALA A 263 -23.16 -5.67 -17.55
C ALA A 263 -22.19 -5.30 -18.68
N THR A 264 -20.96 -5.82 -18.65
CA THR A 264 -19.93 -5.57 -19.66
C THR A 264 -19.94 -6.53 -20.86
N VAL A 265 -20.83 -7.53 -20.86
CA VAL A 265 -21.01 -8.51 -21.95
C VAL A 265 -22.26 -8.18 -22.75
#